data_AF-A0A379IIT8-F1
#
_entry.id   AF-A0A379IIT8-F1
#
_cell.length_a   1.000
_cell.length_b   1.000
_cell.length_c   1.000
_cell.angle_alpha   90.00
_cell.angle_beta   90.00
_cell.angle_gamma   90.00
#
_symmetry.space_group_name_H-M   'P 1'
#
loop_
_entity.id
_entity.type
_entity.pdbx_description
1 polymer ?
#
loop_
_entity_poly.entity_id
_entity_poly.type
_entity_poly.pdbx_seq_one_letter_code
_entity_poly.pdbx_strand_id
1 'polypeptide(L)'
;MKPTKKATHYKPAEDREKDLRLALYRIQKGRSHSGETKITIAAVAREAGVSTALIHNYYPKIAETIREAQGRSSRTMRDVKHHDLIAEREKSAARRHEIEELRAKIASLASLNEMLLEENRLLKAKVNDRKVTDLMRFDA
;
A
#
# COMPACT_ATOMS: atom_id res chain seq x y z
N MET A 1 33.54 -44.57 41.53
CA MET A 1 32.89 -43.40 40.89
C MET A 1 31.75 -43.91 40.00
N LYS A 2 30.51 -43.43 40.20
CA LYS A 2 29.36 -43.81 39.35
C LYS A 2 29.31 -42.87 38.13
N PRO A 3 29.10 -43.36 36.89
CA PRO A 3 29.01 -42.50 35.73
C PRO A 3 27.67 -41.76 35.72
N THR A 4 27.71 -40.43 35.68
CA THR A 4 26.53 -39.57 35.53
C THR A 4 25.98 -39.71 34.11
N LYS A 5 24.84 -40.40 33.96
CA LYS A 5 24.10 -40.44 32.69
C LYS A 5 23.62 -39.02 32.37
N LYS A 6 24.26 -38.33 31.41
CA LYS A 6 23.69 -37.12 30.81
C LYS A 6 22.41 -37.54 30.08
N ALA A 7 21.25 -37.13 30.60
CA ALA A 7 19.98 -37.38 29.94
C ALA A 7 20.01 -36.70 28.55
N THR A 8 19.96 -37.49 27.50
CA THR A 8 19.85 -36.97 26.13
C THR A 8 18.46 -36.35 26.01
N HIS A 9 18.40 -35.01 25.90
CA HIS A 9 17.16 -34.25 25.72
C HIS A 9 16.61 -34.40 24.28
N TYR A 10 16.59 -35.63 23.76
CA TYR A 10 16.11 -35.94 22.42
C TYR A 10 14.60 -36.13 22.47
N LYS A 11 13.84 -35.18 21.91
CA LYS A 11 12.41 -35.41 21.68
C LYS A 11 12.23 -36.44 20.57
N PRO A 12 11.23 -37.33 20.66
CA PRO A 12 10.83 -38.22 19.57
C PRO A 12 10.61 -37.46 18.26
N ALA A 13 10.89 -38.13 17.14
CA ALA A 13 10.79 -37.51 15.81
C ALA A 13 9.38 -36.99 15.50
N GLU A 14 8.35 -37.68 15.98
CA GLU A 14 6.94 -37.30 15.80
C GLU A 14 6.57 -36.03 16.56
N ASP A 15 7.03 -35.88 17.81
CA ASP A 15 6.76 -34.67 18.60
C ASP A 15 7.45 -33.45 18.00
N ARG A 16 8.64 -33.66 17.43
CA ARG A 16 9.34 -32.61 16.67
C ARG A 16 8.61 -32.22 15.40
N GLU A 17 8.05 -33.19 14.69
CA GLU A 17 7.26 -32.95 13.49
C GLU A 17 6.02 -32.10 13.80
N LYS A 18 5.35 -32.39 14.92
CA LYS A 18 4.22 -31.59 15.44
C LYS A 18 4.67 -30.17 15.80
N ASP A 19 5.80 -30.02 16.50
CA ASP A 19 6.36 -28.70 16.84
C ASP A 19 6.64 -27.86 15.58
N LEU A 20 7.20 -28.46 14.53
CA LEU A 20 7.50 -27.80 13.26
C LEU A 20 6.23 -27.38 12.50
N ARG A 21 5.21 -28.24 12.46
CA ARG A 21 3.89 -27.89 11.90
C ARG A 21 3.24 -26.74 12.65
N LEU A 22 3.33 -26.76 13.99
CA LEU A 22 2.78 -25.70 14.83
C LEU A 22 3.51 -24.37 14.59
N ALA A 23 4.84 -24.39 14.48
CA ALA A 23 5.65 -23.22 14.15
C ALA A 23 5.27 -22.62 12.78
N LEU A 24 5.08 -23.48 11.76
CA LEU A 24 4.59 -23.04 10.44
C LEU A 24 3.22 -22.35 10.55
N TYR A 25 2.28 -22.95 11.28
CA TYR A 25 0.94 -22.37 11.45
C TYR A 25 0.98 -21.04 12.21
N ARG A 26 1.83 -20.91 13.23
CA ARG A 26 2.02 -19.67 13.98
C ARG A 26 2.51 -18.53 13.09
N ILE A 27 3.51 -18.79 12.24
CA ILE A 27 4.02 -17.79 11.27
C ILE A 27 2.93 -17.43 10.27
N GLN A 28 2.19 -18.42 9.75
CA GLN A 28 1.09 -18.17 8.81
C GLN A 28 -0.03 -17.30 9.39
N LYS A 29 -0.29 -17.42 10.69
CA LYS A 29 -1.29 -16.62 11.40
C LYS A 29 -0.73 -15.32 12.01
N GLY A 30 0.55 -15.00 11.79
CA GLY A 30 1.19 -13.80 12.32
C GLY A 30 1.37 -13.79 13.84
N ARG A 31 1.38 -14.97 14.48
CA ARG A 31 1.56 -15.16 15.93
C ARG A 31 2.91 -15.85 16.23
N SER A 32 3.93 -15.56 15.44
CA SER A 32 5.27 -16.09 15.64
C SER A 32 5.92 -15.44 16.87
N HIS A 33 6.56 -16.24 17.70
CA HIS A 33 7.33 -15.76 18.86
C HIS A 33 8.63 -15.08 18.38
N SER A 34 9.13 -15.48 17.22
CA SER A 34 10.30 -14.90 16.55
C SER A 34 10.04 -13.55 15.87
N GLY A 35 8.78 -13.11 15.75
CA GLY A 35 8.41 -11.88 15.02
C GLY A 35 8.56 -11.98 13.49
N GLU A 36 8.88 -13.16 12.97
CA GLU A 36 8.97 -13.40 11.52
C GLU A 36 7.59 -13.43 10.88
N THR A 37 7.43 -12.64 9.82
CA THR A 37 6.19 -12.51 9.05
C THR A 37 6.20 -13.32 7.77
N LYS A 38 7.38 -13.69 7.26
CA LYS A 38 7.54 -14.45 6.03
C LYS A 38 7.68 -15.93 6.32
N ILE A 39 6.86 -16.75 5.67
CA ILE A 39 6.96 -18.20 5.72
C ILE A 39 8.22 -18.62 4.94
N THR A 40 9.31 -18.92 5.67
CA THR A 40 10.55 -19.45 5.12
C THR A 40 11.06 -20.57 6.02
N ILE A 41 11.89 -21.46 5.48
CA ILE A 41 12.46 -22.57 6.25
C ILE A 41 13.32 -22.04 7.42
N ALA A 42 14.04 -20.94 7.22
CA ALA A 42 14.80 -20.28 8.27
C ALA A 42 13.90 -19.65 9.36
N ALA A 43 12.75 -19.11 9.00
CA ALA A 43 11.78 -18.59 9.97
C ALA A 43 11.17 -19.72 10.81
N VAL A 44 10.75 -20.82 10.17
CA VAL A 44 10.20 -22.00 10.87
C VAL A 44 11.24 -22.64 11.77
N ALA A 45 12.50 -22.73 11.32
CA ALA A 45 13.60 -23.26 12.12
C ALA A 45 13.86 -22.42 13.38
N ARG A 46 13.89 -21.08 13.25
CA ARG A 46 14.06 -20.17 14.39
C ARG A 46 12.87 -20.23 15.36
N GLU A 47 11.65 -20.30 14.84
CA GLU A 47 10.43 -20.41 15.66
C GLU A 47 10.37 -21.74 16.43
N ALA A 48 10.83 -22.84 15.84
CA ALA A 48 10.86 -24.16 16.48
C ALA A 48 12.16 -24.43 17.27
N GLY A 49 13.13 -23.51 17.25
CA GLY A 49 14.43 -23.67 17.92
C GLY A 49 15.30 -24.79 17.34
N VAL A 50 15.19 -25.08 16.04
CA VAL A 50 15.99 -26.11 15.36
C VAL A 50 16.90 -25.51 14.29
N SER A 51 17.89 -26.27 13.83
CA SER A 51 18.70 -25.87 12.68
C SER A 51 17.94 -26.06 11.37
N THR A 52 18.22 -25.22 10.38
CA THR A 52 17.65 -25.34 9.03
C THR A 52 18.03 -26.66 8.36
N ALA A 53 19.26 -27.12 8.56
CA ALA A 53 19.76 -28.40 8.06
C ALA A 53 18.94 -29.59 8.57
N LEU A 54 18.46 -29.55 9.82
CA LEU A 54 17.62 -30.61 10.38
C LEU A 54 16.30 -30.76 9.60
N ILE A 55 15.66 -29.65 9.24
CA ILE A 55 14.41 -29.65 8.49
C ILE A 55 14.63 -30.22 7.08
N HIS A 56 15.70 -29.78 6.40
CA HIS A 56 16.02 -30.24 5.05
C HIS A 56 16.36 -31.73 4.99
N ASN A 57 17.12 -32.24 5.97
CA ASN A 57 17.65 -33.61 5.93
C ASN A 57 16.69 -34.64 6.52
N TYR A 58 16.01 -34.31 7.62
CA TYR A 58 15.18 -35.29 8.36
C TYR A 58 13.68 -35.09 8.16
N TYR A 59 13.24 -33.92 7.65
CA TYR A 59 11.83 -33.61 7.46
C TYR A 59 11.54 -33.05 6.05
N PRO A 60 11.87 -33.78 4.97
CA PRO A 60 11.70 -33.30 3.59
C PRO A 60 10.25 -32.92 3.27
N LYS A 61 9.28 -33.70 3.76
CA LYS A 61 7.85 -33.43 3.59
C LYS A 61 7.42 -32.08 4.19
N ILE A 62 7.96 -31.72 5.36
CA ILE A 62 7.71 -30.40 5.95
C ILE A 62 8.39 -29.31 5.12
N ALA A 63 9.64 -29.53 4.68
CA ALA A 63 10.34 -28.56 3.85
C ALA A 63 9.57 -28.23 2.55
N GLU A 64 8.95 -29.22 1.92
CA GLU A 64 8.08 -29.04 0.75
C GLU A 64 6.85 -28.20 1.09
N THR A 65 6.13 -28.53 2.17
CA THR A 65 4.95 -27.75 2.59
C THR A 65 5.30 -26.28 2.87
N ILE A 66 6.46 -26.01 3.46
CA ILE A 66 6.94 -24.64 3.69
C ILE A 66 7.21 -23.93 2.36
N ARG A 67 7.85 -24.60 1.38
CA ARG A 67 8.12 -24.03 0.05
C ARG A 67 6.84 -23.73 -0.72
N GLU A 68 5.86 -24.62 -0.66
CA GLU A 68 4.55 -24.39 -1.28
C GLU A 68 3.83 -23.19 -0.66
N ALA A 69 3.81 -23.12 0.68
CA ALA A 69 3.21 -22.01 1.41
C ALA A 69 3.92 -20.68 1.10
N GLN A 70 5.25 -20.68 1.04
CA GLN A 70 6.06 -19.53 0.63
C GLN A 70 5.73 -19.09 -0.80
N GLY A 71 5.63 -20.04 -1.74
CA GLY A 71 5.32 -19.76 -3.15
C GLY A 71 3.92 -19.16 -3.34
N ARG A 72 2.91 -19.68 -2.63
CA ARG A 72 1.54 -19.13 -2.65
C ARG A 72 1.49 -17.73 -2.06
N SER A 73 2.09 -17.52 -0.90
CA SER A 73 2.17 -16.20 -0.25
C SER A 73 2.86 -15.16 -1.15
N SER A 74 3.95 -15.54 -1.83
CA SER A 74 4.64 -14.66 -2.79
C SER A 74 3.78 -14.28 -4.00
N ARG A 75 2.99 -15.22 -4.54
CA ARG A 75 2.05 -14.94 -5.64
C ARG A 75 0.96 -13.97 -5.20
N THR A 76 0.27 -14.28 -4.10
CA THR A 76 -0.78 -13.41 -3.56
C THR A 76 -0.28 -11.99 -3.27
N MET A 77 0.91 -11.86 -2.65
CA MET A 77 1.50 -10.55 -2.38
C MET A 77 1.86 -9.77 -3.65
N ARG A 78 2.27 -10.47 -4.73
CA ARG A 78 2.52 -9.83 -6.02
C ARG A 78 1.24 -9.36 -6.69
N ASP A 79 0.19 -10.18 -6.66
CA ASP A 79 -1.09 -9.87 -7.30
C ASP A 79 -1.75 -8.66 -6.61
N VAL A 80 -1.73 -8.61 -5.28
CA VAL A 80 -2.20 -7.44 -4.50
C VAL A 80 -1.44 -6.17 -4.89
N LYS A 81 -0.10 -6.22 -4.89
CA LYS A 81 0.71 -5.05 -5.29
C LYS A 81 0.44 -4.60 -6.72
N HIS A 82 0.22 -5.54 -7.63
CA HIS A 82 -0.08 -5.23 -9.02
C HIS A 82 -1.44 -4.55 -9.14
N HIS A 83 -2.44 -5.04 -8.41
CA HIS A 83 -3.77 -4.42 -8.36
C HIS A 83 -3.72 -3.01 -7.76
N ASP A 84 -3.00 -2.83 -6.64
CA ASP A 84 -2.81 -1.51 -6.02
C ASP A 84 -2.12 -0.53 -6.98
N LEU A 85 -1.12 -0.99 -7.72
CA LEU A 85 -0.42 -0.17 -8.71
C LEU A 85 -1.34 0.26 -9.86
N ILE A 86 -2.21 -0.64 -10.34
CA ILE A 86 -3.19 -0.30 -11.38
C ILE A 86 -4.17 0.75 -10.85
N ALA A 87 -4.74 0.52 -9.66
CA ALA A 87 -5.70 1.43 -9.06
C ALA A 87 -5.11 2.83 -8.86
N GLU A 88 -3.84 2.93 -8.42
CA GLU A 88 -3.19 4.23 -8.24
C GLU A 88 -2.87 4.92 -9.57
N ARG A 89 -2.54 4.16 -10.62
CA ARG A 89 -2.35 4.70 -11.97
C ARG A 89 -3.64 5.25 -12.56
N GLU A 90 -4.76 4.55 -12.38
CA GLU A 90 -6.08 5.01 -12.82
C GLU A 90 -6.49 6.30 -12.09
N LYS A 91 -6.34 6.35 -10.76
CA LYS A 91 -6.58 7.58 -9.98
C LYS A 91 -5.70 8.74 -10.42
N SER A 92 -4.44 8.46 -10.75
CA SER A 92 -3.51 9.48 -11.24
C SER A 92 -3.89 9.99 -12.63
N ALA A 93 -4.39 9.12 -13.51
CA ALA A 93 -4.89 9.52 -14.82
C ALA A 93 -6.14 10.39 -14.72
N ALA A 94 -7.11 10.00 -13.88
CA ALA A 94 -8.31 10.78 -13.63
C ALA A 94 -7.99 12.18 -13.08
N ARG A 95 -7.09 12.27 -12.08
CA ARG A 95 -6.64 13.55 -11.53
C ARG A 95 -5.94 14.43 -12.56
N ARG A 96 -5.14 13.86 -13.48
CA ARG A 96 -4.52 14.64 -14.56
C ARG A 96 -5.54 15.23 -15.50
N HIS A 97 -6.56 14.45 -15.89
CA HIS A 97 -7.66 14.93 -16.71
C HIS A 97 -8.42 16.09 -16.04
N GLU A 98 -8.74 15.93 -14.74
CA GLU A 98 -9.40 16.98 -13.96
C GLU A 98 -8.57 18.28 -13.89
N ILE A 99 -7.25 18.17 -13.70
CA ILE A 99 -6.35 19.33 -13.73
C ILE A 99 -6.38 20.02 -15.10
N GLU A 100 -6.36 19.26 -16.19
CA GLU A 100 -6.42 19.82 -17.55
C GLU A 100 -7.75 20.54 -17.80
N GLU A 101 -8.88 19.94 -17.43
CA GLU A 101 -10.19 20.59 -17.53
C GLU A 101 -10.28 21.87 -16.70
N LEU A 102 -9.82 21.84 -15.45
CA LEU A 102 -9.84 23.00 -14.57
C LEU A 102 -8.95 24.13 -15.11
N ARG A 103 -7.77 23.79 -15.66
CA ARG A 103 -6.90 24.77 -16.31
C ARG A 103 -7.56 25.40 -17.53
N ALA A 104 -8.25 24.61 -18.36
CA ALA A 104 -8.99 25.12 -19.50
C ALA A 104 -10.11 26.08 -19.07
N LYS A 105 -10.87 25.73 -18.02
CA LYS A 105 -11.92 26.60 -17.44
C LYS A 105 -11.34 27.90 -16.90
N ILE A 106 -10.22 27.84 -16.16
CA ILE A 106 -9.54 29.03 -15.64
C ILE A 106 -9.06 29.94 -16.77
N ALA A 107 -8.47 29.37 -17.83
CA ALA A 107 -8.03 30.15 -18.98
C ALA A 107 -9.19 30.86 -19.69
N SER A 108 -10.32 30.16 -19.87
CA SER A 108 -11.54 30.75 -20.44
C SER A 108 -12.11 31.88 -19.57
N LEU A 109 -12.20 31.67 -18.26
CA LEU A 109 -12.67 32.68 -17.31
C LEU A 109 -11.74 33.89 -17.28
N ALA A 110 -10.42 33.69 -17.31
CA ALA A 110 -9.45 34.78 -17.36
C ALA A 110 -9.65 35.62 -18.63
N SER A 111 -9.78 34.99 -19.80
CA SER A 111 -10.04 35.71 -21.06
C SER A 111 -11.36 36.49 -21.02
N LEU A 112 -12.43 35.91 -20.48
CA LEU A 112 -13.71 36.60 -20.33
C LEU A 112 -13.60 37.79 -19.38
N ASN A 113 -12.90 37.61 -18.26
CA ASN A 113 -12.69 38.67 -17.27
C ASN A 113 -11.89 39.83 -17.87
N GLU A 114 -10.85 39.57 -18.66
CA GLU A 114 -10.11 40.63 -19.36
C GLU A 114 -11.01 41.42 -20.31
N MET A 115 -11.85 40.74 -21.11
CA MET A 115 -12.81 41.43 -21.98
C MET A 115 -13.80 42.29 -21.18
N LEU A 116 -14.36 41.74 -20.10
CA LEU A 116 -15.28 42.47 -19.23
C LEU A 116 -14.61 43.66 -18.54
N LEU A 117 -13.33 43.54 -18.15
CA LEU A 117 -12.57 44.64 -17.58
C LEU A 117 -12.38 45.77 -18.59
N GLU A 118 -12.06 45.44 -19.84
CA GLU A 118 -11.95 46.43 -20.92
C GLU A 118 -13.29 47.11 -21.21
N GLU A 119 -14.38 46.36 -21.32
CA GLU A 119 -15.73 46.93 -21.48
C GLU A 119 -16.10 47.84 -20.31
N ASN A 120 -15.81 47.42 -19.07
CA ASN A 120 -16.08 48.22 -17.87
C ASN A 120 -15.25 49.51 -17.86
N ARG A 121 -13.99 49.46 -18.30
CA ARG A 121 -13.14 50.64 -18.47
C ARG A 121 -13.73 51.61 -19.49
N LEU A 122 -14.14 51.10 -20.66
CA LEU A 122 -14.76 51.91 -21.70
C LEU A 122 -16.08 52.56 -21.23
N LEU A 123 -16.93 51.80 -20.54
CA LEU A 123 -18.18 52.31 -19.98
C LEU A 123 -17.92 53.38 -18.91
N LYS A 124 -16.99 53.14 -17.98
CA LYS A 124 -16.59 54.14 -16.98
C LYS A 124 -16.03 55.41 -17.62
N ALA A 125 -15.20 55.28 -18.66
CA ALA A 125 -14.68 56.42 -19.40
C ALA A 125 -15.80 57.24 -20.07
N LYS A 126 -16.80 56.56 -20.66
CA LYS A 126 -18.00 57.20 -21.23
C LYS A 126 -18.85 57.92 -20.17
N VAL A 127 -19.07 57.29 -19.01
CA VAL A 127 -19.82 57.91 -17.91
C VAL A 127 -19.10 59.13 -17.34
N ASN A 128 -17.77 59.11 -17.30
CA ASN A 128 -16.95 60.23 -16.82
C ASN A 128 -16.77 61.36 -17.87
N ASP A 129 -17.33 61.23 -19.07
CA ASP A 129 -17.30 62.31 -20.08
C ASP A 129 -18.17 63.48 -19.60
N ARG A 130 -17.67 64.72 -19.77
CA ARG A 130 -18.32 65.97 -19.34
C ARG A 130 -19.72 66.18 -19.95
N LYS A 131 -20.05 65.47 -21.03
CA LYS A 131 -21.37 65.53 -21.68
C LYS A 131 -22.41 64.64 -21.01
N VAL A 132 -22.01 63.74 -20.12
CA VAL A 132 -22.91 62.88 -19.36
C VAL A 132 -23.22 63.57 -18.03
N THR A 133 -24.51 63.71 -17.72
CA THR A 133 -24.99 64.26 -16.45
C THR A 133 -25.77 63.19 -15.72
N ASP A 134 -25.49 63.05 -14.42
CA ASP A 134 -26.13 62.04 -13.59
C ASP A 134 -27.59 62.45 -13.37
N LEU A 135 -28.53 61.69 -13.95
CA LEU A 135 -29.95 61.86 -13.66
C LEU A 135 -30.18 61.25 -12.28
N MET A 136 -30.26 62.12 -11.26
CA MET A 136 -30.66 61.70 -9.92
C MET A 136 -31.95 60.88 -10.03
N ARG A 137 -31.85 59.61 -9.66
CA ARG A 137 -32.99 58.71 -9.57
C ARG A 137 -33.91 59.27 -8.48
N PHE A 138 -35.05 59.81 -8.89
CA PHE A 138 -36.15 60.07 -7.96
C PHE A 138 -36.72 58.71 -7.57
N ASP A 139 -36.25 58.18 -6.45
CA ASP A 139 -36.92 57.08 -5.76
C ASP A 139 -38.23 57.64 -5.19
N ALA A 140 -39.34 57.02 -5.61
CA ALA A 140 -40.70 57.26 -5.12
C ALA A 140 -41.18 56.06 -4.30
#